data_AF-A0A9X6IEP3-F1
#
_entry.id   AF-A0A9X6IEP3-F1
#
_cell.length_a   1.000
_cell.length_b   1.000
_cell.length_c   1.000
_cell.angle_alpha   90.00
_cell.angle_beta   90.00
_cell.angle_gamma   90.00
#
_symmetry.space_group_name_H-M   'P 1'
#
loop_
_entity.id
_entity.type
_entity.pdbx_description
1 polymer ?
#
loop_
_entity_poly.entity_id
_entity_poly.type
_entity_poly.pdbx_seq_one_letter_code
_entity_poly.pdbx_strand_id
1 'polypeptide(L)'
;MLDKKAIGKRVEQIKNSHIPPLSLIELGAKLKNNKGLPIPKGTVNSWIRGLGIPSREIIEQLALIGNVTSEWIYTGKEIPKLICENCNSVLIIEANNTLSCTNCSAKFKLINEVSGMKLNK
;
A
#
# COMPACT_ATOMS: atom_id res chain seq x y z
N MET A 1 5.24 -16.77 7.22
CA MET A 1 3.95 -16.43 7.86
C MET A 1 3.89 -14.91 8.00
N LEU A 2 2.74 -14.26 7.74
CA LEU A 2 2.60 -12.81 7.91
C LEU A 2 2.70 -12.41 9.39
N ASP A 3 3.44 -11.35 9.70
CA ASP A 3 3.55 -10.81 11.05
C ASP A 3 2.33 -9.92 11.37
N LYS A 4 1.37 -10.50 12.11
CA LYS A 4 0.13 -9.82 12.49
C LYS A 4 0.38 -8.57 13.33
N LYS A 5 1.40 -8.58 14.21
CA LYS A 5 1.70 -7.42 15.06
C LYS A 5 2.28 -6.28 14.22
N ALA A 6 3.18 -6.58 13.30
CA ALA A 6 3.71 -5.57 12.39
C ALA A 6 2.63 -4.96 11.48
N ILE A 7 1.72 -5.79 10.95
CA ILE A 7 0.55 -5.33 10.19
C ILE A 7 -0.33 -4.42 11.05
N GLY A 8 -0.65 -4.84 12.27
CA GLY A 8 -1.47 -4.07 13.21
C GLY A 8 -0.90 -2.67 13.49
N LYS A 9 0.41 -2.56 13.70
CA LYS A 9 1.10 -1.27 13.87
C LYS A 9 0.95 -0.36 12.64
N ARG A 10 1.01 -0.91 11.43
CA ARG A 10 0.83 -0.13 10.19
C ARG A 10 -0.61 0.33 10.00
N VAL A 11 -1.60 -0.47 10.41
CA VAL A 11 -3.01 -0.02 10.47
C VAL A 11 -3.16 1.15 11.45
N GLU A 12 -2.52 1.08 12.61
CA GLU A 12 -2.51 2.17 13.58
C GLU A 12 -1.81 3.43 13.04
N GLN A 13 -0.70 3.27 12.33
CA GLN A 13 -0.02 4.39 11.64
C GLN A 13 -0.95 5.08 10.65
N ILE A 14 -1.64 4.33 9.77
CA ILE A 14 -2.61 4.91 8.83
C ILE A 14 -3.70 5.70 9.56
N LYS A 15 -4.23 5.14 10.65
CA LYS A 15 -5.23 5.80 11.49
C LYS A 15 -4.73 7.14 12.06
N ASN A 16 -3.48 7.17 12.52
CA ASN A 16 -2.86 8.31 13.19
C ASN A 16 -2.29 9.36 12.23
N SER A 17 -1.93 8.98 11.01
CA SER A 17 -1.42 9.90 9.97
C SER A 17 -2.52 10.72 9.29
N HIS A 18 -3.79 10.33 9.44
CA HIS A 18 -4.91 11.16 9.01
C HIS A 18 -4.98 12.46 9.84
N ILE A 19 -5.41 13.57 9.23
CA ILE A 19 -5.52 14.88 9.89
C ILE A 19 -6.98 15.33 9.87
N PRO A 20 -7.68 15.38 11.03
CA PRO A 20 -7.23 14.93 12.36
C PRO A 20 -7.13 13.39 12.44
N PRO A 21 -6.37 12.83 13.41
CA PRO A 21 -6.28 11.38 13.62
C PRO A 21 -7.65 10.74 13.79
N LEU A 22 -7.87 9.60 13.15
CA LEU A 22 -9.15 8.91 13.25
C LEU A 22 -9.26 8.15 14.58
N SER A 23 -10.44 8.17 15.18
CA SER A 23 -10.83 7.18 16.18
C SER A 23 -11.02 5.80 15.53
N LEU A 24 -11.08 4.75 16.37
CA LEU A 24 -11.36 3.39 15.88
C LEU A 24 -12.76 3.29 15.24
N ILE A 25 -13.72 4.07 15.73
CA ILE A 25 -15.09 4.10 15.20
C ILE A 25 -15.09 4.75 13.82
N GLU A 26 -14.42 5.89 13.67
CA GLU A 26 -14.34 6.60 12.38
C GLU A 26 -13.59 5.80 11.32
N LEU A 27 -12.48 5.16 11.69
CA LEU A 27 -11.77 4.27 10.77
C LEU A 27 -12.67 3.10 10.36
N GLY A 28 -13.35 2.47 11.32
CA GLY A 28 -14.29 1.39 11.04
C GLY A 28 -15.46 1.80 10.13
N ALA A 29 -15.96 3.03 10.29
CA ALA A 29 -17.04 3.57 9.46
C ALA A 29 -16.64 3.85 8.01
N LYS A 30 -15.36 4.21 7.78
CA LYS A 30 -14.78 4.44 6.44
C LYS A 30 -14.50 3.14 5.67
N LEU A 31 -14.35 2.02 6.37
CA LEU A 31 -14.07 0.71 5.76
C LEU A 31 -15.36 -0.06 5.49
N LYS A 32 -15.41 -0.83 4.41
CA LYS A 32 -16.54 -1.68 4.02
C LYS A 32 -16.10 -3.12 3.82
N ASN A 33 -16.78 -4.08 4.46
CA ASN A 33 -16.57 -5.50 4.18
C ASN A 33 -17.19 -5.91 2.84
N ASN A 34 -17.06 -7.18 2.47
CA ASN A 34 -17.65 -7.78 1.27
C ASN A 34 -19.19 -7.66 1.16
N LYS A 35 -19.89 -7.26 2.22
CA LYS A 35 -21.34 -6.99 2.23
C LYS A 35 -21.67 -5.49 2.16
N GLY A 36 -20.67 -4.62 1.98
CA GLY A 36 -20.84 -3.17 1.99
C GLY A 36 -21.14 -2.59 3.38
N LEU A 37 -20.92 -3.35 4.46
CA LEU A 37 -21.21 -2.92 5.84
C LEU A 37 -19.94 -2.35 6.50
N PRO A 38 -20.10 -1.34 7.38
CA PRO A 38 -18.99 -0.77 8.14
C PRO A 38 -18.33 -1.80 9.06
N ILE A 39 -17.05 -1.59 9.37
CA ILE A 39 -16.30 -2.47 10.27
C ILE A 39 -16.50 -2.05 11.74
N PRO A 40 -16.87 -2.97 12.64
CA PRO A 40 -16.99 -2.66 14.06
C PRO A 40 -15.66 -2.22 14.69
N LYS A 41 -15.72 -1.27 15.63
CA LYS A 41 -14.53 -0.77 16.36
C LYS A 41 -13.70 -1.89 17.01
N GLY A 42 -14.36 -2.94 17.50
CA GLY A 42 -13.71 -4.09 18.14
C GLY A 42 -12.85 -4.88 17.16
N THR A 43 -13.31 -5.03 15.92
CA THR A 43 -12.57 -5.68 14.85
C THR A 43 -11.35 -4.85 14.45
N VAL A 44 -11.51 -3.53 14.30
CA VAL A 44 -10.38 -2.62 14.03
C VAL A 44 -9.34 -2.70 15.14
N ASN A 45 -9.78 -2.67 16.41
CA ASN A 45 -8.90 -2.81 17.57
C ASN A 45 -8.16 -4.15 17.59
N SER A 46 -8.84 -5.24 17.20
CA SER A 46 -8.25 -6.58 17.10
C SER A 46 -7.09 -6.63 16.10
N TRP A 47 -7.23 -5.94 14.95
CA TRP A 47 -6.15 -5.82 13.97
C TRP A 47 -4.97 -5.03 14.52
N ILE A 48 -5.20 -3.86 15.12
CA ILE A 48 -4.13 -3.03 15.70
C ILE A 48 -3.35 -3.80 16.76
N ARG A 49 -4.02 -4.61 17.59
CA ARG A 49 -3.40 -5.47 18.60
C ARG A 49 -2.70 -6.71 18.01
N GLY A 50 -2.78 -6.94 16.71
CA GLY A 50 -2.17 -8.09 16.03
C GLY A 50 -2.86 -9.43 16.29
N LEU A 51 -4.14 -9.41 16.69
CA LEU A 51 -4.92 -10.63 16.95
C LEU A 51 -5.50 -11.23 15.66
N GLY A 52 -5.71 -10.39 14.63
CA GLY A 52 -6.17 -10.79 13.31
C GLY A 52 -5.50 -9.98 12.19
N ILE A 53 -5.67 -10.43 10.95
CA ILE A 53 -5.26 -9.69 9.76
C ILE A 53 -6.54 -9.23 9.05
N PRO A 54 -6.63 -7.96 8.60
CA PRO A 54 -7.74 -7.52 7.77
C PRO A 54 -7.82 -8.34 6.46
N SER A 55 -9.02 -8.49 5.90
CA SER A 55 -9.17 -9.11 4.59
C SER A 55 -8.53 -8.25 3.49
N ARG A 56 -8.27 -8.84 2.33
CA ARG A 56 -7.59 -8.16 1.22
C ARG A 56 -8.31 -6.88 0.80
N GLU A 57 -9.64 -6.92 0.67
CA GLU A 57 -10.43 -5.75 0.30
C GLU A 57 -10.33 -4.61 1.33
N ILE A 58 -10.13 -4.96 2.61
CA ILE A 58 -9.92 -3.97 3.67
C ILE A 58 -8.51 -3.41 3.61
N ILE A 59 -7.50 -4.23 3.32
CA ILE A 59 -6.13 -3.77 3.13
C ILE A 59 -6.04 -2.77 1.97
N GLU A 60 -6.73 -3.04 0.86
CA GLU A 60 -6.80 -2.13 -0.29
C GLU A 60 -7.45 -0.79 0.09
N GLN A 61 -8.54 -0.81 0.85
CA GLN A 61 -9.16 0.42 1.36
C GLN A 61 -8.26 1.18 2.34
N LEU A 62 -7.57 0.48 3.24
CA LEU A 62 -6.60 1.08 4.17
C LEU A 62 -5.43 1.73 3.42
N ALA A 63 -4.95 1.09 2.34
CA ALA A 63 -3.92 1.62 1.48
C ALA A 63 -4.33 2.96 0.87
N LEU A 64 -5.57 3.07 0.37
CA LEU A 64 -6.13 4.31 -0.14
C LEU A 64 -6.24 5.40 0.96
N ILE A 65 -6.75 5.05 2.15
CA ILE A 65 -6.89 6.00 3.27
C ILE A 65 -5.52 6.53 3.70
N GLY A 66 -4.50 5.65 3.73
CA GLY A 66 -3.15 6.00 4.17
C GLY A 66 -2.25 6.60 3.10
N ASN A 67 -2.69 6.66 1.83
CA ASN A 67 -1.84 6.95 0.68
C ASN A 67 -0.55 6.10 0.68
N VAL A 68 -0.71 4.80 0.96
CA VAL A 68 0.35 3.78 0.96
C VAL A 68 -0.08 2.62 0.07
N THR A 69 0.75 1.60 -0.07
CA THR A 69 0.40 0.40 -0.84
C THR A 69 0.00 -0.75 0.07
N SER A 70 -0.84 -1.65 -0.45
CA SER A 70 -1.20 -2.89 0.24
C SER A 70 0.04 -3.69 0.63
N GLU A 71 1.04 -3.73 -0.25
CA GLU A 71 2.33 -4.39 0.00
C GLU A 71 3.06 -3.79 1.20
N TRP A 72 3.13 -2.46 1.30
CA TRP A 72 3.71 -1.79 2.47
C TRP A 72 2.97 -2.17 3.76
N ILE A 73 1.63 -2.30 3.74
CA ILE A 73 0.88 -2.74 4.92
C ILE A 73 1.25 -4.17 5.33
N TYR A 74 1.50 -5.08 4.37
CA TYR A 74 1.87 -6.46 4.67
C TYR A 74 3.34 -6.61 5.11
N THR A 75 4.26 -5.92 4.46
CA THR A 75 5.71 -6.17 4.62
C THR A 75 6.47 -5.02 5.25
N GLY A 76 5.95 -3.80 5.21
CA GLY A 76 6.62 -2.58 5.66
C GLY A 76 7.73 -2.12 4.71
N LYS A 77 7.86 -2.78 3.56
CA LYS A 77 8.83 -2.39 2.54
C LYS A 77 8.24 -1.23 1.77
N GLU A 78 8.99 -0.13 1.71
CA GLU A 78 8.69 0.95 0.79
C GLU A 78 8.84 0.46 -0.64
N ILE A 79 8.02 0.99 -1.55
CA ILE A 79 8.25 0.77 -2.98
C ILE A 79 9.56 1.47 -3.33
N PRO A 80 10.51 0.78 -3.98
CA PRO A 80 11.72 1.42 -4.48
C PRO A 80 11.32 2.62 -5.33
N LYS A 81 11.77 3.82 -4.94
CA LYS A 81 11.63 4.99 -5.79
C LYS A 81 12.46 4.72 -7.04
N LEU A 82 11.83 4.85 -8.20
CA LEU A 82 12.55 4.75 -9.46
C LEU A 82 13.42 5.99 -9.59
N ILE A 83 14.70 5.78 -9.84
CA ILE A 83 15.70 6.86 -9.93
C ILE A 83 16.11 7.01 -11.38
N CYS A 84 16.19 8.25 -11.84
CA CYS A 84 16.68 8.59 -13.17
C CYS A 84 18.19 8.32 -13.25
N GLU A 85 18.62 7.46 -14.17
CA GLU A 85 20.04 7.14 -14.35
C GLU A 85 20.90 8.33 -14.79
N ASN A 86 20.30 9.33 -15.45
CA ASN A 86 21.01 10.50 -15.97
C ASN A 86 21.29 11.56 -14.89
N CYS A 87 20.49 11.65 -13.83
CA CYS A 87 20.57 12.76 -12.87
C CYS A 87 20.20 12.42 -11.43
N ASN A 88 20.03 11.13 -11.10
CA ASN A 88 19.70 10.63 -9.77
C ASN A 88 18.42 11.20 -9.12
N SER A 89 17.54 11.82 -9.91
CA SER A 89 16.27 12.35 -9.43
C SER A 89 15.16 11.29 -9.47
N VAL A 90 14.14 11.41 -8.63
CA VAL A 90 13.00 10.48 -8.62
C VAL A 90 12.19 10.61 -9.92
N LEU A 91 11.89 9.48 -10.54
CA LEU A 91 11.05 9.38 -11.73
C LEU A 91 9.56 9.43 -11.36
N ILE A 92 8.77 10.09 -12.20
CA ILE A 92 7.32 10.14 -12.11
C ILE A 92 6.74 9.13 -13.08
N ILE A 93 5.78 8.32 -12.63
CA ILE A 93 5.03 7.42 -13.51
C ILE A 93 3.94 8.24 -14.21
N GLU A 94 4.05 8.34 -15.52
CA GLU A 94 3.02 8.83 -16.42
C GLU A 94 2.11 7.69 -16.89
N ALA A 95 1.05 8.03 -17.61
CA ALA A 95 0.19 7.04 -18.24
C ALA A 95 0.98 6.13 -19.21
N ASN A 96 0.41 4.96 -19.52
CA ASN A 96 0.96 4.03 -20.51
C ASN A 96 2.39 3.55 -20.20
N ASN A 97 2.70 3.30 -18.92
CA ASN A 97 4.00 2.78 -18.50
C ASN A 97 5.18 3.67 -18.88
N THR A 98 4.93 4.97 -19.08
CA THR A 98 5.98 5.95 -19.34
C THR A 98 6.44 6.53 -18.01
N LEU A 99 7.74 6.71 -17.85
CA LEU A 99 8.35 7.38 -16.71
C LEU A 99 8.98 8.67 -17.21
N SER A 100 8.82 9.76 -16.49
CA SER A 100 9.51 11.01 -16.80
C SER A 100 10.33 11.51 -15.63
N CYS A 101 11.50 12.06 -15.95
CA CYS A 101 12.31 12.80 -15.00
C CYS A 101 12.03 14.30 -15.17
N THR A 102 11.54 14.96 -14.13
CA THR A 102 11.29 16.40 -14.16
C THR A 102 12.57 17.23 -14.11
N ASN A 103 13.69 16.66 -13.63
CA ASN A 103 14.95 17.37 -13.48
C ASN A 103 15.77 17.44 -14.78
N CYS A 104 15.86 16.34 -15.54
CA CYS A 104 16.61 16.29 -16.79
C CYS A 104 15.73 16.10 -18.04
N SER A 105 14.41 16.07 -17.88
CA SER A 105 13.43 15.86 -18.96
C SER A 105 13.54 14.52 -19.71
N ALA A 106 14.33 13.57 -19.19
CA ALA A 106 14.44 12.22 -19.77
C ALA A 106 13.13 11.44 -19.62
N LYS A 107 12.80 10.63 -20.62
CA LYS A 107 11.64 9.74 -20.63
C LYS A 107 12.09 8.29 -20.75
N PHE A 108 11.52 7.42 -19.92
CA PHE A 108 11.79 5.98 -19.90
C PHE A 108 10.47 5.23 -20.12
N LYS A 109 10.57 4.00 -20.63
CA LYS A 109 9.41 3.12 -20.80
C LYS A 109 9.61 1.88 -19.94
N LEU A 110 8.65 1.59 -19.07
CA LEU A 110 8.63 0.35 -18.31
C LEU A 110 8.36 -0.81 -19.26
N ILE A 111 9.30 -1.74 -19.33
CA ILE A 111 9.17 -3.00 -20.05
C ILE A 111 8.87 -4.06 -18.99
N ASN A 112 7.67 -4.63 -19.01
CA ASN A 112 7.35 -5.78 -18.19
C ASN A 112 7.93 -7.02 -18.86
N GLU A 113 9.13 -7.43 -18.47
CA GLU A 113 9.60 -8.77 -18.80
C GLU A 113 8.89 -9.79 -17.91
N VAL A 114 7.88 -10.47 -18.44
CA VAL A 114 7.44 -11.74 -17.88
C VAL A 114 8.56 -12.73 -18.20
N SER A 115 9.48 -12.96 -17.27
CA SER A 115 10.50 -14.00 -17.41
C SER A 115 9.80 -15.35 -17.54
N GLY A 116 9.57 -15.78 -18.78
CA GLY A 116 9.10 -17.12 -19.09
C GLY A 116 10.11 -18.12 -18.57
N MET A 117 9.72 -18.96 -17.61
CA MET A 117 10.44 -20.18 -17.29
C MET A 117 10.57 -21.00 -18.58
N LYS A 118 11.76 -20.98 -19.19
CA LYS A 118 12.15 -21.97 -20.19
C LYS A 118 12.29 -23.30 -19.47
N LEU A 119 11.28 -24.14 -19.57
CA LEU A 119 11.43 -25.58 -19.37
C LEU A 119 12.21 -26.10 -20.58
N ASN A 120 13.53 -26.25 -20.42
CA ASN A 120 14.33 -27.05 -21.33
C ASN A 120 13.93 -28.52 -21.11
N LYS A 121 13.38 -29.14 -22.15
CA LYS A 121 13.38 -30.59 -22.33
C LYS A 121 14.44 -30.94 -23.36
#